data_AF-A0A1E3X2I5-F1
#
_entry.id   AF-A0A1E3X2I5-F1
#
_cell.length_a   1.000
_cell.length_b   1.000
_cell.length_c   1.000
_cell.angle_alpha   90.00
_cell.angle_beta   90.00
_cell.angle_gamma   90.00
#
_symmetry.space_group_name_H-M   'P 1'
#
loop_
_entity.id
_entity.type
_entity.pdbx_description
1 polymer ?
#
loop_
_entity_poly.entity_id
_entity_poly.type
_entity_poly.pdbx_seq_one_letter_code
_entity_poly.pdbx_strand_id
1 'polypeptide(L)' 'MINNIIGLFAGQNSKKRQIGIIAGFIATSLYVLGVIDFELFKFIMYGVGFWTGWAFSAKLTKMAKKLK' A
#
# COMPACT_ATOMS: atom_id res chain seq x y z
N MET A 1 4.35 2.11 -20.09
CA MET A 1 3.01 2.68 -19.83
C MET A 1 2.52 2.48 -18.39
N ILE A 2 2.70 1.29 -17.77
CA ILE A 2 2.36 1.03 -16.36
C ILE A 2 3.04 2.01 -15.37
N ASN A 3 4.31 2.36 -15.62
CA ASN A 3 5.05 3.32 -14.79
C ASN A 3 4.46 4.74 -14.76
N ASN A 4 3.67 5.14 -15.78
CA ASN A 4 3.07 6.48 -15.84
C ASN A 4 1.74 6.57 -15.08
N ILE A 5 0.90 5.53 -15.12
CA ILE A 5 -0.34 5.49 -14.31
C ILE A 5 0.04 5.45 -12.82
N ILE A 6 1.03 4.63 -12.51
CA ILE A 6 1.56 4.49 -11.16
C ILE A 6 2.29 5.77 -10.72
N GLY A 7 2.94 6.51 -11.64
CA GLY A 7 3.59 7.79 -11.36
C GLY A 7 2.64 8.96 -11.13
N LEU A 8 1.50 9.01 -11.82
CA LEU A 8 0.49 10.08 -11.69
C LEU A 8 -0.21 10.08 -10.32
N PHE A 9 -0.48 8.90 -9.74
CA PHE A 9 -1.06 8.81 -8.40
C PHE A 9 -0.02 8.91 -7.28
N ALA A 10 1.26 8.82 -7.65
CA ALA A 10 2.28 8.40 -6.73
C ALA A 10 3.62 9.06 -7.10
N GLY A 11 3.76 10.35 -6.77
CA GLY A 11 5.07 11.01 -6.67
C GLY A 11 5.92 10.41 -5.53
N GLN A 12 7.24 10.32 -5.74
CA GLN A 12 8.39 9.87 -4.91
C GLN A 12 8.15 9.19 -3.52
N ASN A 13 7.21 9.66 -2.69
CA ASN A 13 6.65 8.93 -1.53
C ASN A 13 5.77 7.72 -1.93
N SER A 14 5.66 7.46 -3.23
CA SER A 14 4.81 6.44 -3.82
C SER A 14 5.28 5.04 -3.69
N LYS A 15 6.59 4.80 -3.71
CA LYS A 15 7.14 3.45 -3.60
C LYS A 15 6.63 2.76 -2.34
N LYS A 16 6.56 3.46 -1.20
CA LYS A 16 6.04 2.91 0.06
C LYS A 16 4.55 2.53 0.00
N ARG A 17 3.73 3.35 -0.68
CA ARG A 17 2.30 3.04 -0.91
C ARG A 17 2.12 1.92 -1.94
N GLN A 18 2.90 1.94 -3.02
CA GLN A 18 2.91 0.91 -4.05
C GLN A 18 3.32 -0.44 -3.47
N ILE A 19 4.34 -0.48 -2.62
CA ILE A 19 4.75 -1.71 -1.92
C ILE A 19 3.59 -2.25 -1.08
N GLY A 20 2.88 -1.39 -0.34
CA GLY A 20 1.70 -1.82 0.40
C GLY A 20 0.59 -2.36 -0.50
N ILE A 21 0.27 -1.67 -1.60
CA ILE A 21 -0.74 -2.11 -2.57
C ILE A 21 -0.33 -3.44 -3.24
N ILE A 22 0.93 -3.57 -3.63
CA ILE A 22 1.49 -4.80 -4.24
C ILE A 22 1.45 -5.94 -3.24
N ALA A 23 1.84 -5.72 -1.98
CA ALA A 23 1.78 -6.72 -0.92
C ALA A 23 0.33 -7.19 -0.66
N GLY A 24 -0.63 -6.28 -0.66
CA GLY A 24 -2.05 -6.63 -0.57
C GLY A 24 -2.53 -7.46 -1.76
N PHE A 25 -2.07 -7.12 -2.97
CA PHE A 25 -2.41 -7.88 -4.18
C PHE A 25 -1.82 -9.29 -4.16
N ILE A 26 -0.55 -9.43 -3.75
CA ILE A 26 0.10 -10.73 -3.59
C ILE A 26 -0.60 -11.58 -2.53
N ALA A 27 -0.92 -11.00 -1.36
CA ALA A 27 -1.64 -11.69 -0.30
C ALA A 27 -3.02 -12.17 -0.77
N THR A 28 -3.74 -11.34 -1.53
CA THR A 28 -5.04 -11.69 -2.10
C THR A 28 -4.91 -12.84 -3.10
N SER A 29 -3.92 -12.79 -3.99
CA SER A 29 -3.66 -13.88 -4.95
C SER A 29 -3.29 -15.18 -4.26
N LEU A 30 -2.45 -15.14 -3.21
CA LEU A 30 -2.08 -16.32 -2.43
C LEU A 30 -3.27 -16.94 -1.70
N TYR A 31 -4.19 -16.11 -1.19
CA TYR A 31 -5.42 -16.58 -0.56
C TYR A 31 -6.37 -17.23 -1.58
N VAL A 32 -6.56 -16.59 -2.74
CA VAL A 32 -7.41 -17.14 -3.83
C VAL A 32 -6.85 -18.45 -4.39
N LEU A 33 -5.53 -18.60 -4.45
CA LEU A 33 -4.86 -19.84 -4.86
C LEU A 33 -4.86 -20.91 -3.76
N GLY A 34 -5.40 -20.63 -2.57
CA GLY A 34 -5.45 -21.56 -1.44
C GLY A 34 -4.09 -21.85 -0.80
N VAL A 35 -3.07 -21.03 -1.08
CA VAL A 35 -1.72 -21.19 -0.53
C VAL A 35 -1.64 -20.75 0.93
N ILE A 36 -2.47 -19.77 1.30
CA ILE A 36 -2.59 -19.26 2.67
C ILE A 36 -4.03 -19.38 3.16
N ASP A 37 -4.19 -19.63 4.44
CA ASP A 37 -5.48 -19.69 5.12
C ASP A 37 -6.03 -18.28 5.43
N PHE A 38 -7.30 -18.22 5.83
CA PHE A 38 -7.99 -16.96 6.07
C PHE A 38 -7.41 -16.15 7.25
N GLU A 39 -6.90 -16.80 8.30
CA GLU A 39 -6.33 -16.10 9.45
C GLU A 39 -5.00 -15.43 9.07
N LEU A 40 -4.14 -16.16 8.35
CA LEU A 40 -2.89 -15.62 7.84
C LEU A 40 -3.13 -14.48 6.83
N PHE A 41 -4.11 -14.64 5.95
CA PHE A 41 -4.53 -13.57 5.03
C PHE A 41 -4.99 -12.32 5.79
N LYS A 42 -5.86 -12.46 6.80
CA LYS A 42 -6.32 -11.34 7.64
C LYS A 42 -5.15 -10.61 8.30
N PHE A 43 -4.21 -11.34 8.89
CA PHE A 43 -3.05 -10.76 9.55
C PHE A 43 -2.19 -9.94 8.59
N ILE A 44 -1.90 -10.50 7.40
CA ILE A 44 -1.14 -9.80 6.36
C ILE A 44 -1.88 -8.54 5.90
N MET A 45 -3.19 -8.63 5.68
CA MET A 45 -4.01 -7.49 5.25
C MET A 45 -4.09 -6.37 6.29
N TYR A 46 -4.14 -6.71 7.60
CA TYR A 46 -4.03 -5.71 8.67
C TYR A 46 -2.67 -4.98 8.62
N GLY A 47 -1.58 -5.73 8.45
CA GLY A 47 -0.24 -5.14 8.30
C GLY A 47 -0.13 -4.22 7.08
N VAL A 48 -0.67 -4.64 5.94
CA VAL A 48 -0.73 -3.83 4.72
C VAL A 48 -1.57 -2.57 4.94
N GLY A 49 -2.73 -2.67 5.60
CA GLY A 49 -3.59 -1.54 5.93
C GLY A 49 -2.91 -0.52 6.85
N PHE A 50 -2.22 -1.00 7.89
CA PHE A 50 -1.45 -0.14 8.78
C PHE A 50 -0.30 0.57 8.06
N TRP A 51 0.47 -0.18 7.26
CA TRP A 51 1.60 0.36 6.50
C TRP A 51 1.18 1.41 5.48
N THR A 52 0.12 1.11 4.71
CA THR A 52 -0.44 2.05 3.73
C THR A 52 -1.02 3.28 4.43
N GLY A 53 -1.81 3.11 5.49
CA GLY A 53 -2.36 4.21 6.30
C GLY A 53 -1.26 5.13 6.85
N TRP A 54 -0.18 4.57 7.40
CA TRP A 54 0.96 5.35 7.90
C TRP A 54 1.68 6.11 6.77
N ALA A 55 1.91 5.45 5.63
CA ALA A 55 2.48 6.09 4.45
C ALA A 55 1.56 7.20 3.89
N PHE A 56 0.24 7.09 4.09
CA PHE A 56 -0.72 8.14 3.75
C PHE A 56 -0.62 9.33 4.70
N SER A 57 -0.61 9.09 6.02
CA SER A 57 -0.50 10.11 7.06
C SER A 57 0.78 10.95 6.92
N ALA A 58 1.93 10.31 6.69
CA ALA A 58 3.20 11.02 6.48
C ALA A 58 3.18 11.98 5.27
N LYS A 59 2.37 11.69 4.24
CA LYS A 59 2.19 12.58 3.09
C LYS A 59 1.30 13.78 3.43
N LEU A 60 0.24 13.57 4.22
CA LEU A 60 -0.64 14.64 4.69
C LEU A 60 0.13 15.63 5.58
N THR A 61 0.94 15.14 6.51
CA THR A 61 1.78 16.00 7.37
C THR A 61 2.76 16.85 6.55
N LYS A 62 3.36 16.28 5.50
CA LYS A 62 4.24 17.04 4.59
C LYS A 62 3.48 18.10 3.79
N MET A 63 2.27 17.80 3.32
CA MET A 63 1.44 18.79 2.61
C MET A 63 0.98 19.91 3.54
N ALA A 64 0.54 19.59 4.75
CA ALA A 64 0.14 20.56 5.76
C ALA A 64 1.30 21.52 6.13
N LYS A 65 2.52 21.00 6.23
CA LYS A 65 3.71 21.83 6.52
C LYS A 65 4.15 22.72 5.35
N LYS A 66 3.72 22.42 4.12
CA LYS A 66 4.03 23.20 2.91
C LYS A 66 2.96 24.28 2.61
N LEU A 67 1.79 24.16 3.24
CA LEU A 67 0.68 25.11 3.14
C LEU A 67 0.72 26.19 4.25
N LYS A 68 1.66 26.09 5.19
CA LYS A 68 1.91 27.04 6.27
C LYS A 68 3.17 27.83 5.97
#